data_AF-A0A538JZ19-F1
#
_entry.id   AF-A0A538JZ19-F1
#
_cell.length_a   1.000
_cell.length_b   1.000
_cell.length_c   1.000
_cell.angle_alpha   90.00
_cell.angle_beta   90.00
_cell.angle_gamma   90.00
#
_symmetry.space_group_name_H-M   'P 1'
#
loop_
_entity.id
_entity.type
_entity.pdbx_description
1 polymer ?
#
loop_
_entity_poly.entity_id
_entity_poly.type
_entity_poly.pdbx_seq_one_letter_code
_entity_poly.pdbx_strand_id
1 'polypeptide(L)'
;MATWVWIVIGVAAAFLVLGVVWAATRTRRTRSLQDRFGREYDRTVEKAGGRREAERELAEREKRHDELDLRPLPPDARDRYLAQWQETQGLFVDDPKGAVSEADELVQRAMRA
;
A
#
# COMPACT_ATOMS: atom_id res chain seq x y z
N MET A 1 7.70 -45.45 32.78
CA MET A 1 7.15 -44.72 31.61
C MET A 1 8.27 -44.43 30.65
N ALA A 2 8.15 -44.87 29.41
CA ALA A 2 9.25 -44.86 28.46
C ALA A 2 9.49 -43.43 27.95
N THR A 3 10.74 -42.97 28.02
CA THR A 3 11.19 -41.61 27.66
C THR A 3 10.77 -41.17 26.26
N TRP A 4 10.59 -42.11 25.33
CA TRP A 4 10.10 -41.83 23.98
C TRP A 4 8.69 -41.23 23.95
N VAL A 5 7.82 -41.53 24.92
CA VAL A 5 6.46 -40.96 25.00
C VAL A 5 6.54 -39.44 25.22
N TRP A 6 7.44 -38.99 26.10
CA TRP A 6 7.65 -37.56 26.34
C TRP A 6 8.25 -36.85 25.12
N ILE A 7 9.12 -37.53 24.36
CA ILE A 7 9.66 -36.98 23.11
C ILE A 7 8.53 -36.79 22.08
N VAL A 8 7.68 -37.80 21.90
CA VAL A 8 6.54 -37.71 20.97
C VAL A 8 5.57 -36.59 21.37
N ILE A 9 5.26 -36.47 22.67
CA ILE A 9 4.42 -35.39 23.20
C ILE A 9 5.06 -34.02 22.95
N GLY A 10 6.36 -33.88 23.20
CA GLY A 10 7.10 -32.63 22.97
C GLY A 10 7.09 -32.21 21.49
N VAL A 11 7.31 -33.15 20.58
CA VAL A 11 7.26 -32.90 19.12
C VAL A 11 5.86 -32.52 18.67
N ALA A 12 4.82 -33.24 19.14
CA ALA A 12 3.43 -32.92 18.83
C ALA A 12 3.04 -31.52 19.33
N ALA A 13 3.45 -31.17 20.56
CA ALA A 13 3.23 -29.85 21.13
C ALA A 13 3.95 -28.75 20.31
N ALA A 14 5.19 -29.00 19.86
CA ALA A 14 5.93 -28.06 19.03
C ALA A 14 5.21 -27.79 17.69
N PHE A 15 4.73 -28.83 17.01
CA PHE A 15 3.97 -28.67 15.76
C PHE A 15 2.65 -27.90 15.97
N LEU A 16 1.94 -28.16 17.07
CA LEU A 16 0.73 -27.41 17.41
C LEU A 16 1.03 -25.92 17.61
N VAL A 17 2.06 -25.59 18.38
CA VAL A 17 2.47 -24.20 18.60
C VAL A 17 2.86 -23.54 17.27
N LEU A 18 3.63 -24.24 16.43
CA LEU A 18 4.04 -23.71 15.13
C LEU A 18 2.83 -23.42 14.23
N GLY A 19 1.85 -24.32 14.20
CA GLY A 19 0.60 -24.16 13.45
C GLY A 19 -0.21 -22.95 13.92
N VAL A 20 -0.35 -22.76 15.24
CA VAL A 20 -1.05 -21.61 15.82
C VAL A 20 -0.35 -20.30 15.47
N VAL A 21 0.98 -20.23 15.61
CA VAL A 21 1.76 -19.03 15.28
C VAL A 21 1.64 -18.69 13.78
N TRP A 22 1.73 -19.70 12.91
CA TRP A 22 1.59 -19.51 11.47
C TRP A 22 0.18 -19.01 11.09
N ALA A 23 -0.87 -19.58 11.68
CA ALA A 23 -2.23 -19.12 11.45
C ALA A 23 -2.43 -17.67 11.93
N ALA A 24 -1.95 -17.35 13.13
CA ALA A 24 -2.07 -16.01 13.71
C ALA A 24 -1.36 -14.95 12.89
N THR A 25 -0.13 -15.22 12.44
CA THR A 25 0.65 -14.29 11.60
C THR A 25 -0.02 -14.06 10.25
N ARG A 26 -0.57 -15.11 9.63
CA ARG A 26 -1.31 -15.01 8.38
C ARG A 26 -2.57 -14.15 8.52
N THR A 27 -3.37 -14.36 9.55
CA THR A 27 -4.58 -13.56 9.80
C THR A 27 -4.24 -12.11 10.06
N ARG A 28 -3.19 -11.83 10.84
CA ARG A 28 -2.72 -10.46 11.10
C ARG A 28 -2.29 -9.76 9.81
N ARG A 29 -1.54 -10.45 8.94
CA ARG A 29 -1.09 -9.90 7.67
C ARG A 29 -2.27 -9.53 6.76
N THR A 30 -3.26 -10.42 6.63
CA THR A 30 -4.45 -10.05 5.85
C THR A 30 -5.17 -8.85 6.46
N ARG A 31 -5.40 -8.84 7.78
CA ARG A 31 -6.09 -7.72 8.43
C ARG A 31 -5.35 -6.40 8.20
N SER A 32 -4.02 -6.41 8.36
CA SER A 32 -3.20 -5.23 8.06
C SER A 32 -3.36 -4.74 6.63
N LEU A 33 -3.40 -5.65 5.64
CA LEU A 33 -3.62 -5.27 4.24
C LEU A 33 -5.05 -4.75 4.02
N GLN A 34 -6.06 -5.36 4.64
CA GLN A 34 -7.44 -4.89 4.57
C GLN A 34 -7.60 -3.51 5.21
N ASP A 35 -6.99 -3.27 6.35
CA ASP A 35 -7.06 -1.99 7.07
C ASP A 35 -6.31 -0.89 6.30
N ARG A 36 -5.13 -1.19 5.71
CA ARG A 36 -4.33 -0.22 4.94
C ARG A 36 -4.95 0.13 3.58
N PHE A 37 -5.48 -0.86 2.84
CA PHE A 37 -6.00 -0.65 1.47
C PHE A 37 -7.53 -0.47 1.41
N GLY A 38 -8.28 -0.92 2.41
CA GLY A 38 -9.74 -0.80 2.47
C GLY A 38 -10.44 -1.30 1.21
N ARG A 39 -11.23 -0.45 0.54
CA ARG A 39 -11.95 -0.79 -0.71
C ARG A 39 -11.04 -1.19 -1.88
N GLU A 40 -9.75 -0.84 -1.84
CA GLU A 40 -8.80 -1.31 -2.85
C GLU A 40 -8.44 -2.78 -2.66
N TYR A 41 -8.46 -3.29 -1.41
CA TYR A 41 -8.27 -4.70 -1.14
C TYR A 41 -9.33 -5.54 -1.86
N ASP A 42 -10.62 -5.20 -1.66
CA ASP A 42 -11.74 -5.95 -2.25
C ASP A 42 -11.66 -5.95 -3.78
N ARG A 43 -11.44 -4.77 -4.38
CA ARG A 43 -11.26 -4.63 -5.84
C ARG A 43 -10.07 -5.43 -6.37
N THR A 44 -8.98 -5.49 -5.62
CA THR A 44 -7.78 -6.26 -6.03
C THR A 44 -8.04 -7.76 -5.93
N VAL A 45 -8.76 -8.23 -4.90
CA VAL A 45 -9.17 -9.63 -4.77
C VAL A 45 -10.10 -10.07 -5.90
N GLU A 46 -11.07 -9.23 -6.27
CA GLU A 46 -11.97 -9.48 -7.40
C GLU A 46 -11.21 -9.59 -8.73
N LYS A 47 -10.15 -8.81 -8.91
CA LYS A 47 -9.36 -8.77 -10.15
C LYS A 47 -8.27 -9.86 -10.23
N ALA A 48 -7.61 -10.17 -9.13
CA ALA A 48 -6.42 -11.03 -9.12
C ALA A 48 -6.74 -12.53 -9.19
N GLY A 49 -8.01 -12.93 -9.32
CA GLY A 49 -8.43 -14.33 -9.42
C GLY A 49 -8.27 -15.13 -8.12
N GLY A 50 -7.94 -14.48 -7.01
CA GLY A 50 -7.84 -15.10 -5.70
C GLY A 50 -7.16 -14.24 -4.64
N ARG A 51 -7.51 -14.50 -3.38
CA ARG A 51 -7.00 -13.77 -2.21
C ARG A 51 -5.48 -13.81 -2.08
N ARG A 52 -4.85 -14.95 -2.37
CA ARG A 52 -3.40 -15.10 -2.23
C ARG A 52 -2.63 -14.21 -3.21
N GLU A 53 -3.08 -14.11 -4.46
CA GLU A 53 -2.43 -13.29 -5.47
C GLU A 53 -2.65 -11.80 -5.19
N ALA A 54 -3.88 -11.42 -4.82
CA ALA A 54 -4.18 -10.05 -4.40
C ALA A 54 -3.35 -9.59 -3.20
N GLU A 55 -3.26 -10.40 -2.13
CA GLU A 55 -2.46 -10.05 -0.96
C GLU A 55 -0.97 -9.93 -1.29
N ARG A 56 -0.47 -10.76 -2.22
CA ARG A 56 0.90 -10.67 -2.69
C ARG A 56 1.14 -9.36 -3.45
N GLU A 57 0.27 -9.04 -4.40
CA GLU A 57 0.36 -7.80 -5.19
C GLU A 57 0.29 -6.56 -4.29
N LEU A 58 -0.64 -6.52 -3.34
CA LEU A 58 -0.77 -5.40 -2.39
C LEU A 58 0.47 -5.26 -1.50
N ALA A 59 1.04 -6.37 -1.02
CA ALA A 59 2.28 -6.33 -0.25
C ALA A 59 3.48 -5.87 -1.10
N GLU A 60 3.54 -6.24 -2.39
CA GLU A 60 4.58 -5.74 -3.31
C GLU A 60 4.40 -4.24 -3.59
N ARG A 61 3.17 -3.74 -3.67
CA ARG A 61 2.88 -2.29 -3.78
C ARG A 61 3.31 -1.53 -2.52
N GLU A 62 2.98 -2.05 -1.33
CA GLU A 62 3.41 -1.50 -0.05
C GLU A 62 4.94 -1.41 0.02
N LYS A 63 5.64 -2.50 -0.31
CA LYS A 63 7.09 -2.52 -0.34
C LYS A 63 7.67 -1.47 -1.29
N ARG A 64 7.15 -1.37 -2.53
CA ARG A 64 7.60 -0.35 -3.49
C ARG A 64 7.35 1.07 -3.00
N HIS A 65 6.23 1.30 -2.31
CA HIS A 65 5.93 2.60 -1.72
C HIS A 65 6.91 2.93 -0.60
N ASP A 66 7.23 1.98 0.27
CA ASP A 66 8.15 2.18 1.39
C ASP A 66 9.61 2.39 0.92
N GLU A 67 9.94 1.99 -0.32
CA GLU A 67 11.22 2.28 -0.98
C GLU A 67 11.30 3.70 -1.59
N LEU A 68 10.18 4.45 -1.66
CA LEU A 68 10.17 5.82 -2.19
C LEU A 68 10.70 6.81 -1.15
N ASP A 69 11.79 7.51 -1.50
CA ASP A 69 12.27 8.66 -0.72
C ASP A 69 11.47 9.92 -1.09
N LEU A 70 10.40 10.18 -0.33
CA LEU A 70 9.55 11.35 -0.52
C LEU A 70 10.20 12.59 0.11
N ARG A 71 10.74 13.47 -0.73
CA ARG A 71 11.33 14.74 -0.29
C ARG A 71 10.26 15.82 -0.23
N PRO A 72 10.03 16.46 0.94
CA PRO A 72 9.07 17.55 1.03
C PRO A 72 9.59 18.78 0.29
N LEU A 73 8.68 19.47 -0.42
CA LEU A 73 9.01 20.73 -1.06
C LEU A 73 9.27 21.82 -0.01
N PRO A 74 10.24 22.72 -0.23
CA PRO A 74 10.38 23.93 0.58
C PRO A 74 9.07 24.72 0.63
N PRO A 75 8.71 25.36 1.77
CA PRO A 75 7.45 26.07 1.92
C PRO A 75 7.15 27.05 0.78
N ASP A 76 8.13 27.85 0.38
CA ASP A 76 7.98 28.83 -0.69
C ASP A 76 7.66 28.18 -2.05
N ALA A 77 8.30 27.03 -2.34
CA ALA A 77 8.06 26.28 -3.56
C ALA A 77 6.65 25.68 -3.55
N ARG A 78 6.24 25.08 -2.42
CA ARG A 78 4.89 24.54 -2.22
C ARG A 78 3.83 25.63 -2.44
N ASP A 79 4.00 26.79 -1.82
CA ASP A 79 3.01 27.87 -1.88
C ASP A 79 2.89 28.43 -3.31
N ARG A 80 4.02 28.54 -4.03
CA ARG A 80 4.02 28.88 -5.46
C ARG A 80 3.28 27.86 -6.31
N TYR A 81 3.52 26.57 -6.12
CA TYR A 81 2.82 25.52 -6.87
C TYR A 81 1.32 25.49 -6.54
N LEU A 82 0.93 25.75 -5.29
CA LEU A 82 -0.48 25.86 -4.90
C LEU A 82 -1.17 27.05 -5.56
N ALA A 83 -0.51 28.21 -5.65
CA ALA A 83 -1.05 29.37 -6.34
C ALA A 83 -1.26 29.09 -7.85
N GLN A 84 -0.25 28.50 -8.51
CA GLN A 84 -0.36 28.08 -9.92
C GLN A 84 -1.49 27.07 -10.13
N TRP A 85 -1.64 26.09 -9.22
CA TRP A 85 -2.70 25.11 -9.30
C TRP A 85 -4.10 25.76 -9.25
N GLN A 86 -4.30 26.75 -8.38
CA GLN A 86 -5.59 27.46 -8.28
C GLN A 86 -5.93 28.22 -9.57
N GLU A 87 -4.93 28.85 -10.19
CA GLU A 87 -5.10 29.53 -11.49
C GLU A 87 -5.48 28.53 -12.59
N THR A 88 -4.74 27.43 -12.72
CA THR A 88 -5.03 26.36 -13.68
C THR A 88 -6.43 25.76 -13.48
N GLN A 89 -6.87 25.57 -12.22
CA GLN A 89 -8.22 25.11 -11.92
C GLN A 89 -9.30 26.10 -12.37
N GLY A 90 -9.06 27.41 -12.24
CA GLY A 90 -9.97 28.45 -12.71
C GLY A 90 -10.15 28.42 -14.22
N LEU A 91 -9.07 28.14 -14.98
CA LEU A 91 -9.11 28.03 -16.44
C LEU A 91 -9.96 26.86 -16.94
N PHE A 92 -10.18 25.82 -16.14
CA PHE A 92 -10.90 24.62 -16.58
C PHE A 92 -12.33 24.92 -17.06
N VAL A 93 -12.97 25.97 -16.55
CA VAL A 93 -14.34 26.34 -16.96
C VAL A 93 -14.36 26.82 -18.42
N ASP A 94 -13.36 27.60 -18.81
CA ASP A 94 -13.29 28.23 -20.13
C ASP A 94 -12.49 27.40 -21.14
N ASP A 95 -11.39 26.78 -20.69
CA ASP A 95 -10.55 25.87 -21.49
C ASP A 95 -10.17 24.60 -20.69
N PRO A 96 -11.05 23.57 -20.69
CA PRO A 96 -10.79 22.31 -20.02
C PRO A 96 -9.54 21.59 -20.53
N LYS A 97 -9.23 21.71 -21.82
CA LYS A 97 -8.11 20.99 -22.45
C LYS A 97 -6.78 21.64 -22.06
N GLY A 98 -6.69 22.95 -22.16
CA GLY A 98 -5.53 23.72 -21.72
C GLY A 98 -5.28 23.51 -20.22
N ALA A 99 -6.32 23.63 -19.39
CA ALA A 99 -6.21 23.45 -17.95
C ALA A 99 -5.67 22.07 -17.55
N VAL A 100 -6.13 20.99 -18.18
CA VAL A 100 -5.61 19.64 -17.89
C VAL A 100 -4.15 19.49 -18.34
N SER A 101 -3.78 20.05 -19.51
CA SER A 101 -2.40 20.01 -19.99
C SER A 101 -1.45 20.77 -19.05
N GLU A 102 -1.85 21.95 -18.61
CA GLU A 102 -1.07 22.78 -17.70
C GLU A 102 -0.96 22.14 -16.31
N ALA A 103 -2.03 21.51 -15.82
CA ALA A 103 -2.04 20.76 -14.57
C ALA A 103 -1.03 19.60 -14.61
N ASP A 104 -0.95 18.86 -15.72
CA ASP A 104 0.03 17.78 -15.90
C ASP A 104 1.47 18.33 -15.84
N GLU A 105 1.74 19.43 -16.55
CA GLU A 105 3.05 20.09 -16.50
C GLU A 105 3.40 20.59 -15.09
N LEU A 106 2.43 21.13 -14.35
CA LEU A 106 2.62 21.62 -12.99
C LEU A 106 3.03 20.48 -12.05
N VAL A 107 2.33 19.34 -12.12
CA VAL A 107 2.63 18.15 -11.31
C VAL A 107 4.02 17.62 -11.66
N GLN A 108 4.37 17.52 -12.95
CA GLN A 108 5.70 17.09 -13.37
C GLN A 108 6.80 18.02 -12.84
N ARG A 109 6.58 19.35 -12.87
CA ARG A 109 7.53 20.32 -12.30
C ARG A 109 7.66 20.17 -10.79
N ALA A 110 6.55 19.96 -10.07
CA ALA A 110 6.57 19.77 -8.62
C ALA A 110 7.31 18.48 -8.22
N MET A 111 7.17 17.39 -8.99
CA MET A 111 7.86 16.11 -8.71
C MET A 111 9.37 16.15 -8.96
N ARG A 112 9.87 17.10 -9.76
CA ARG A 112 11.30 17.27 -10.06
C ARG A 112 11.99 18.32 -9.20
N ALA A 113 11.23 19.14 -8.46
CA ALA A 113 11.75 20.19 -7.59
C ALA A 113 12.32 19.61 -6.29
#